data_AF-A0A9P7DT46-F1
#
_entry.id   AF-A0A9P7DT46-F1
#
_cell.length_a   1.000
_cell.length_b   1.000
_cell.length_c   1.000
_cell.angle_alpha   90.00
_cell.angle_beta   90.00
_cell.angle_gamma   90.00
#
_symmetry.space_group_name_H-M   'P 1'
#
loop_
_entity.id
_entity.type
_entity.pdbx_description
1 polymer ?
#
loop_
_entity_poly.entity_id
_entity_poly.type
_entity_poly.pdbx_seq_one_letter_code
_entity_poly.pdbx_strand_id
1 'polypeptide(L)'
;MYSKFVSASQASWTSTLKGNMRWMAPELLGEREDGSQARPSAQSDMYSFGGIMLQVLTNKVPYYHLTNDAAIILCIAKSQTPSRYRYPELPEQYWQFIEQCWSTHPWNRPSTEGADTAISNEFDSLSRP
;
A
#
# COMPACT_ATOMS: atom_id res chain seq x y z
N MET A 1 6.91 38.28 16.42
CA MET A 1 7.34 38.19 15.01
C MET A 1 7.08 36.78 14.51
N TYR A 2 6.04 36.67 13.68
CA TYR A 2 5.72 35.62 12.70
C TYR A 2 5.64 34.15 13.17
N SER A 3 4.52 33.84 13.83
CA SER A 3 3.84 32.57 13.57
C SER A 3 3.32 32.58 12.13
N LYS A 4 3.94 31.80 11.25
CA LYS A 4 3.29 31.35 10.01
C LYS A 4 2.77 29.95 10.28
N PHE A 5 1.53 29.90 10.76
CA PHE A 5 0.75 28.68 10.79
C PHE A 5 0.76 28.05 9.41
N VAL A 6 1.08 26.76 9.39
CA VAL A 6 1.04 25.86 8.24
C VAL A 6 -0.34 25.95 7.60
N SER A 7 -0.42 26.65 6.47
CA SER A 7 -1.57 26.67 5.58
C SER A 7 -1.27 25.80 4.37
N ALA A 8 -0.89 24.55 4.62
CA ALA A 8 -1.11 23.47 3.66
C ALA A 8 -2.47 22.87 4.02
N SER A 9 -3.34 22.77 3.03
CA SER A 9 -4.76 22.46 3.15
C SER A 9 -5.03 21.20 3.98
N GLN A 10 -5.44 21.38 5.24
CA GLN A 10 -5.99 20.30 6.08
C GLN A 10 -7.12 19.52 5.37
N ALA A 11 -7.78 20.14 4.39
CA ALA A 11 -8.87 19.56 3.60
C ALA A 11 -8.45 18.39 2.67
N SER A 12 -7.23 18.38 2.13
CA SER A 12 -6.78 17.28 1.24
C SER A 12 -6.42 16.01 2.03
N TRP A 13 -5.74 16.22 3.14
CA TRP A 13 -5.31 15.14 4.04
C TRP A 13 -6.49 14.50 4.76
N THR A 14 -7.42 15.29 5.31
CA THR A 14 -8.54 14.76 6.12
C THR A 14 -9.55 13.92 5.33
N SER A 15 -9.74 14.20 4.03
CA SER A 15 -10.64 13.40 3.17
C SER A 15 -10.02 12.08 2.72
N THR A 16 -8.70 12.06 2.44
CA THR A 16 -7.98 10.86 1.97
C THR A 16 -7.54 9.96 3.13
N LEU A 17 -7.22 10.53 4.30
CA LEU A 17 -6.74 9.81 5.48
C LEU A 17 -7.81 8.94 6.14
N LYS A 18 -9.09 9.32 6.07
CA LYS A 18 -10.12 8.72 6.94
C LYS A 18 -10.51 7.28 6.57
N GLY A 19 -10.06 6.77 5.43
CA GLY A 19 -10.41 5.42 4.96
C GLY A 19 -9.25 4.65 4.33
N ASN A 20 -8.46 5.25 3.46
CA ASN A 20 -7.63 4.50 2.50
C ASN A 20 -6.12 4.52 2.78
N MET A 21 -5.65 5.19 3.84
CA MET A 21 -4.20 5.36 4.06
C MET A 21 -3.44 4.04 4.25
N ARG A 22 -4.09 2.97 4.74
CA ARG A 22 -3.44 1.67 5.01
C ARG A 22 -2.94 0.98 3.73
N TRP A 23 -3.49 1.33 2.58
CA TRP A 23 -3.11 0.82 1.26
C TRP A 23 -2.21 1.80 0.49
N MET A 24 -2.00 3.01 1.01
CA MET A 24 -1.30 4.07 0.31
C MET A 24 0.19 3.76 0.16
N ALA A 25 0.71 3.97 -1.05
CA ALA A 25 2.13 3.84 -1.34
C ALA A 25 2.94 4.96 -0.64
N PRO A 26 4.16 4.66 -0.15
CA PRO A 26 4.96 5.61 0.60
C PRO A 26 5.34 6.86 -0.19
N GLU A 27 5.53 6.76 -1.50
CA GLU A 27 5.84 7.90 -2.37
C GLU A 27 4.69 8.89 -2.57
N LEU A 28 3.47 8.53 -2.15
CA LEU A 28 2.31 9.42 -2.14
C LEU A 28 2.21 10.23 -0.84
N LEU A 29 3.06 9.93 0.16
CA LEU A 29 3.14 10.73 1.37
C LEU A 29 3.95 12.01 1.13
N GLY A 30 3.25 13.13 1.14
CA GLY A 30 3.85 14.46 1.28
C GLY A 30 3.74 15.32 0.03
N GLU A 31 4.41 16.46 0.10
CA GLU A 31 4.63 17.35 -1.03
C GLU A 31 5.95 16.95 -1.71
N ARG A 32 5.97 17.00 -3.04
CA ARG A 32 7.20 16.85 -3.82
C ARG A 32 8.11 18.05 -3.58
N GLU A 33 9.40 17.93 -3.93
CA GLU A 33 10.39 19.00 -3.76
C GLU A 33 10.01 20.32 -4.44
N ASP A 34 9.18 20.26 -5.48
CA ASP A 34 8.65 21.42 -6.23
C ASP A 34 7.39 22.05 -5.60
N GLY A 35 6.97 21.58 -4.42
CA GLY A 35 5.75 22.03 -3.74
C GLY A 35 4.46 21.49 -4.36
N SER A 36 4.53 20.63 -5.37
CA SER A 36 3.36 19.97 -5.94
C SER A 36 2.98 18.73 -5.13
N GLN A 37 1.69 18.38 -5.15
CA GLN A 37 1.20 17.17 -4.51
C GLN A 37 1.69 15.93 -5.27
N ALA A 38 2.12 14.89 -4.54
CA ALA A 38 2.40 13.60 -5.14
C ALA A 38 1.14 13.08 -5.87
N ARG A 39 1.34 12.58 -7.09
CA ARG A 39 0.23 12.09 -7.93
C ARG A 39 0.25 10.57 -7.95
N PRO A 40 -0.94 9.93 -7.87
CA PRO A 40 -1.07 8.50 -8.12
C PRO A 40 -0.47 8.09 -9.47
N SER A 41 0.10 6.90 -9.50
CA SER A 41 0.69 6.24 -10.66
C SER A 41 0.30 4.76 -10.66
N ALA A 42 0.49 4.10 -11.80
CA ALA A 42 0.27 2.65 -11.91
C ALA A 42 1.10 1.86 -10.88
N GLN A 43 2.30 2.33 -10.55
CA GLN A 43 3.14 1.72 -9.53
C GLN A 43 2.57 1.90 -8.12
N SER A 44 2.00 3.07 -7.81
CA SER A 44 1.32 3.30 -6.53
C SER A 44 0.02 2.51 -6.40
N ASP A 45 -0.68 2.29 -7.52
CA ASP A 45 -1.86 1.42 -7.57
C ASP A 45 -1.45 -0.03 -7.30
N MET A 46 -0.31 -0.48 -7.84
CA MET A 46 0.20 -1.83 -7.58
C MET A 46 0.58 -2.06 -6.11
N TYR A 47 1.10 -1.03 -5.43
CA TYR A 47 1.33 -1.11 -3.98
C TYR A 47 0.01 -1.29 -3.21
N SER A 48 -1.00 -0.51 -3.59
CA SER A 48 -2.34 -0.60 -3.00
C SER A 48 -2.96 -1.97 -3.26
N PHE A 49 -2.75 -2.52 -4.46
CA PHE A 49 -3.17 -3.86 -4.85
C PHE A 49 -2.59 -4.95 -3.95
N GLY A 50 -1.29 -4.89 -3.59
CA GLY A 50 -0.70 -5.81 -2.62
C GLY A 50 -1.41 -5.79 -1.25
N GLY A 51 -1.82 -4.61 -0.78
CA GLY A 51 -2.63 -4.47 0.42
C GLY A 51 -4.05 -5.02 0.29
N ILE A 52 -4.65 -4.93 -0.89
CA ILE A 52 -5.96 -5.52 -1.19
C ILE A 52 -5.86 -7.05 -1.21
N MET A 53 -4.86 -7.62 -1.87
CA MET A 53 -4.60 -9.07 -1.86
C MET A 53 -4.42 -9.58 -0.44
N LEU A 54 -3.60 -8.91 0.37
CA LEU A 54 -3.42 -9.26 1.78
C LEU A 54 -4.78 -9.31 2.52
N GLN A 55 -5.60 -8.26 2.34
CA GLN A 55 -6.89 -8.17 2.99
C GLN A 55 -7.86 -9.26 2.54
N VAL A 56 -7.95 -9.51 1.23
CA VAL A 56 -8.85 -10.52 0.66
C VAL A 56 -8.47 -11.92 1.17
N LEU A 57 -7.17 -12.24 1.18
CA LEU A 57 -6.69 -13.58 1.54
C LEU A 57 -6.71 -13.85 3.06
N THR A 58 -6.68 -12.81 3.90
CA THR A 58 -6.58 -12.96 5.36
C THR A 58 -7.78 -12.41 6.14
N ASN A 59 -8.70 -11.71 5.47
CA ASN A 59 -9.75 -10.89 6.07
C ASN A 59 -9.25 -9.82 7.07
N LYS A 60 -7.97 -9.45 7.00
CA LYS A 60 -7.35 -8.45 7.88
C LYS A 60 -6.82 -7.28 7.04
N VAL A 61 -7.21 -6.06 7.38
CA VAL A 61 -6.66 -4.87 6.73
C VAL A 61 -5.13 -4.75 6.96
N PRO A 62 -4.37 -4.10 6.07
CA PRO A 62 -2.96 -3.83 6.33
C PRO A 62 -2.78 -3.10 7.66
N TYR A 63 -1.77 -3.53 8.42
CA TYR A 63 -1.49 -3.02 9.76
C TYR A 63 -2.66 -3.17 10.76
N TYR A 64 -3.49 -4.23 10.65
CA TYR A 64 -4.68 -4.44 11.51
C TYR A 64 -4.42 -4.32 13.02
N HIS A 65 -3.18 -4.60 13.46
CA HIS A 65 -2.76 -4.51 14.87
C HIS A 65 -2.49 -3.06 15.35
N LEU A 66 -2.43 -2.10 14.44
CA LEU A 66 -2.28 -0.68 14.74
C LEU A 66 -3.65 -0.01 14.71
N THR A 67 -4.04 0.56 15.85
CA THR A 67 -5.30 1.32 16.02
C THR A 67 -5.11 2.82 15.84
N ASN A 68 -3.87 3.31 15.90
CA ASN A 68 -3.55 4.73 15.79
C ASN A 68 -3.11 5.08 14.37
N ASP A 69 -3.84 5.99 13.74
CA ASP A 69 -3.55 6.44 12.38
C ASP A 69 -2.17 7.09 12.24
N ALA A 70 -1.71 7.81 13.26
CA ALA A 70 -0.37 8.39 13.25
C ALA A 70 0.72 7.30 13.24
N ALA A 71 0.50 6.16 13.90
CA ALA A 71 1.44 5.04 13.87
C ALA A 71 1.51 4.39 12.48
N ILE A 72 0.36 4.28 11.79
CA ILE A 72 0.27 3.77 10.42
C ILE A 72 0.99 4.70 9.45
N ILE A 73 0.72 6.01 9.54
CA ILE A 73 1.40 7.02 8.73
C ILE A 73 2.91 6.95 8.95
N LEU A 74 3.37 6.78 10.21
CA LEU A 74 4.79 6.65 10.51
C LEU A 74 5.41 5.38 9.91
N CYS A 75 4.70 4.25 9.92
CA CYS A 75 5.15 3.02 9.26
C CYS A 75 5.29 3.23 7.75
N ILE A 76 4.26 3.80 7.11
CA ILE A 76 4.27 4.06 5.66
C ILE A 76 5.37 5.07 5.31
N ALA A 77 5.55 6.15 6.07
CA ALA A 77 6.61 7.15 5.85
C ALA A 77 8.02 6.55 5.96
N LYS A 78 8.17 5.46 6.71
CA LYS A 78 9.42 4.70 6.84
C LYS A 78 9.52 3.53 5.86
N SER A 79 8.59 3.42 4.90
CA SER A 79 8.46 2.29 3.98
C SER A 79 8.42 0.94 4.69
N GLN A 80 7.86 0.90 5.90
CA GLN A 80 7.67 -0.34 6.67
C GLN A 80 6.36 -0.99 6.26
N THR A 81 6.43 -2.16 5.66
CA THR A 81 5.28 -2.95 5.21
C THR A 81 4.75 -3.84 6.33
N PRO A 82 3.52 -4.40 6.21
CA PRO A 82 3.05 -5.41 7.15
C PRO A 82 4.03 -6.58 7.27
N SER A 83 4.22 -7.11 8.48
CA SER A 83 5.19 -8.18 8.73
C SER A 83 4.61 -9.58 8.42
N ARG A 84 5.37 -10.42 7.68
CA ARG A 84 5.06 -11.84 7.38
C ARG A 84 4.61 -12.62 8.61
N TYR A 85 5.27 -12.40 9.75
CA TYR A 85 5.02 -13.12 11.01
C TYR A 85 3.59 -12.95 11.54
N ARG A 86 2.86 -11.92 11.10
CA ARG A 86 1.47 -11.67 11.53
C ARG A 86 0.41 -12.36 10.66
N TYR A 87 0.83 -13.03 9.58
CA TYR A 87 -0.06 -13.69 8.63
C TYR A 87 0.38 -15.15 8.35
N PRO A 88 0.71 -15.97 9.36
CA PRO A 88 1.26 -17.32 9.16
C PRO A 88 0.35 -18.23 8.32
N GLU A 89 -0.95 -17.95 8.28
CA GLU A 89 -1.95 -18.66 7.48
C GLU A 89 -1.79 -18.47 5.97
N LEU A 90 -1.12 -17.39 5.53
CA LEU A 90 -0.99 -17.07 4.12
C LEU A 90 0.08 -17.97 3.48
N PRO A 91 -0.23 -18.71 2.39
CA PRO A 91 0.75 -19.44 1.61
C PRO A 91 1.91 -18.56 1.12
N GLU A 92 3.11 -19.14 1.10
CA GLU A 92 4.35 -18.43 0.75
C GLU A 92 4.29 -17.81 -0.64
N GLN A 93 3.69 -18.51 -1.62
CA GLN A 93 3.55 -18.02 -2.99
C GLN A 93 2.77 -16.69 -3.07
N TYR A 94 1.70 -16.53 -2.29
CA TYR A 94 0.93 -15.28 -2.28
C TYR A 94 1.66 -14.18 -1.52
N TRP A 95 2.37 -14.55 -0.44
CA TRP A 95 3.19 -13.59 0.28
C TRP A 95 4.28 -12.99 -0.61
N GLN A 96 5.00 -13.83 -1.37
CA GLN A 96 6.05 -13.37 -2.28
C GLN A 96 5.51 -12.39 -3.32
N PHE A 97 4.34 -12.65 -3.88
CA PHE A 97 3.71 -11.74 -4.82
C PHE A 97 3.30 -10.40 -4.15
N ILE A 98 2.69 -10.45 -2.96
CA ILE A 98 2.34 -9.25 -2.18
C ILE A 98 3.61 -8.44 -1.83
N GLU A 99 4.70 -9.10 -1.47
CA GLU A 99 5.97 -8.45 -1.17
C GLU A 99 6.57 -7.77 -2.39
N GLN A 100 6.45 -8.38 -3.58
CA GLN A 100 6.84 -7.74 -4.85
C GLN A 100 6.03 -6.46 -5.11
N CYS A 101 4.71 -6.48 -4.88
CA CYS A 101 3.85 -5.29 -4.95
C CYS A 101 4.32 -4.17 -4.00
N TRP A 102 4.92 -4.53 -2.86
CA TRP A 102 5.45 -3.58 -1.88
C TRP A 102 6.94 -3.26 -2.04
N SER A 103 7.54 -3.56 -3.20
CA SER A 103 8.93 -3.18 -3.48
C SER A 103 9.19 -1.70 -3.20
N THR A 104 10.29 -1.41 -2.49
CA THR A 104 10.71 -0.06 -2.10
C THR A 104 10.84 0.87 -3.31
N HIS A 105 11.41 0.35 -4.40
CA HIS A 105 11.50 1.07 -5.66
C HIS A 105 10.23 0.84 -6.48
N PRO A 106 9.46 1.89 -6.83
CA PRO A 106 8.17 1.72 -7.51
C PRO A 106 8.23 0.95 -8.83
N TRP A 107 9.33 1.08 -9.58
CA TRP A 107 9.55 0.39 -10.86
C TRP A 107 9.88 -1.10 -10.74
N ASN A 108 10.18 -1.59 -9.53
CA ASN A 108 10.37 -3.02 -9.28
C ASN A 108 9.04 -3.74 -8.96
N ARG A 109 7.95 -2.99 -8.79
CA ARG A 109 6.62 -3.55 -8.56
C ARG A 109 6.12 -4.19 -9.86
N PRO A 110 5.29 -5.24 -9.79
CA PRO A 110 4.69 -5.85 -10.98
C PRO A 110 3.94 -4.82 -11.84
N SER A 111 3.88 -5.03 -13.15
CA SER A 111 2.94 -4.30 -13.98
C SER A 111 1.53 -4.82 -13.77
N THR A 112 0.52 -4.06 -14.20
CA THR A 112 -0.88 -4.51 -14.17
C THR A 112 -1.05 -5.81 -14.95
N GLU A 113 -0.41 -5.94 -16.11
CA GLU A 113 -0.42 -7.15 -16.93
C GLU A 113 0.28 -8.32 -16.23
N GLY A 114 1.37 -8.05 -15.53
CA GLY A 114 2.07 -9.06 -14.73
C GLY A 114 1.19 -9.59 -13.58
N ALA A 115 0.47 -8.69 -12.90
CA ALA A 115 -0.49 -9.06 -11.86
C ALA A 115 -1.68 -9.86 -12.41
N ASP A 116 -2.26 -9.41 -13.52
CA ASP A 116 -3.36 -10.10 -14.20
C ASP A 116 -2.97 -11.53 -14.63
N THR A 117 -1.76 -11.68 -15.19
CA THR A 117 -1.20 -12.98 -15.56
C THR A 117 -1.05 -13.89 -14.34
N ALA A 118 -0.53 -13.37 -13.22
CA ALA A 118 -0.35 -14.15 -11.99
C ALA A 118 -1.68 -14.64 -11.42
N ILE A 119 -2.70 -13.77 -11.39
CA ILE A 119 -4.05 -14.10 -10.90
C ILE A 119 -4.71 -15.12 -11.82
N SER A 120 -4.62 -14.93 -13.13
CA SER A 120 -5.21 -15.84 -14.12
C SER A 120 -4.61 -17.24 -14.02
N ASN A 121 -3.28 -17.34 -13.92
CA ASN A 121 -2.60 -18.61 -13.73
C ASN A 121 -3.04 -19.33 -12.45
N GLU A 122 -3.26 -18.59 -11.36
CA GLU A 122 -3.73 -19.17 -10.11
C GLU A 122 -5.19 -19.62 -10.20
N PHE A 123 -6.05 -18.82 -10.84
CA PHE A 123 -7.43 -19.22 -11.06
C PHE A 123 -7.51 -20.50 -11.90
N ASP A 124 -6.69 -20.61 -12.95
CA ASP A 124 -6.58 -21.80 -13.77
C ASP A 124 -6.03 -23.00 -12.99
N SER A 125 -5.09 -22.78 -12.05
CA SER A 125 -4.53 -23.85 -11.21
C SER A 125 -5.59 -24.45 -10.29
N LEU A 126 -6.44 -23.60 -9.70
CA LEU A 126 -7.56 -23.99 -8.85
C LEU A 126 -8.73 -24.62 -9.63
N SER A 127 -8.85 -24.30 -10.91
CA SER A 127 -9.91 -24.82 -11.80
C SER A 127 -9.65 -26.24 -12.30
N ARG A 128 -8.44 -26.78 -12.09
CA ARG A 128 -8.09 -28.14 -12.50
C ARG A 128 -8.62 -29.14 -11.46
N PRO A 129 -9.38 -30.17 -11.90
CA PRO A 129 -9.99 -31.16 -11.01
C PRO A 129 -8.98 -32.11 -10.38
#